data_AF-A0A0Q2XA26-F1
#
_entry.id   AF-A0A0Q2XA26-F1
#
_cell.length_a   1.000
_cell.length_b   1.000
_cell.length_c   1.000
_cell.angle_alpha   90.00
_cell.angle_beta   90.00
_cell.angle_gamma   90.00
#
_symmetry.space_group_name_H-M   'P 1'
#
loop_
_entity.id
_entity.type
_entity.pdbx_description
1 polymer ?
#
loop_
_entity_poly.entity_id
_entity_poly.type
_entity_poly.pdbx_seq_one_letter_code
_entity_poly.pdbx_strand_id
1 'polypeptide(L)'
;MARITPTTAQLAELANTHLYYEVAMLRGALAEQDKRRAETPHIRDLDRDDPIRIACMAFFEAALIHARVLDDFLTLPPPNSGRNADDIWAGDYVPNWQPPNPSPLDRANPVVPGQKVRDSINKQLAHFSVLRLQQTAFYVGRITAEVLHDLKLFAEDTNNVCYQELQGVRDLINRAPWRTET
;
A
#
# COMPACT_ATOMS: atom_id res chain seq x y z
N MET A 1 -11.75 -10.14 -21.87
CA MET A 1 -11.38 -11.50 -21.44
C MET A 1 -12.25 -11.89 -20.26
N ALA A 2 -12.69 -13.15 -20.15
CA ALA A 2 -13.45 -13.60 -18.99
C ALA A 2 -12.53 -13.66 -17.76
N ARG A 3 -13.06 -13.28 -16.60
CA ARG A 3 -12.35 -13.32 -15.33
C ARG A 3 -12.04 -14.77 -14.93
N ILE A 4 -10.82 -15.04 -14.47
CA ILE A 4 -10.43 -16.33 -13.89
C ILE A 4 -10.86 -16.34 -12.42
N THR A 5 -11.60 -17.37 -12.01
CA THR A 5 -11.95 -17.56 -10.59
C THR A 5 -10.82 -18.34 -9.92
N PRO A 6 -10.16 -17.80 -8.89
CA PRO A 6 -9.07 -18.48 -8.21
C PRO A 6 -9.59 -19.66 -7.38
N THR A 7 -8.79 -20.72 -7.27
CA THR A 7 -9.03 -21.79 -6.29
C THR A 7 -8.61 -21.35 -4.88
N THR A 8 -9.15 -21.98 -3.84
CA THR A 8 -8.74 -21.71 -2.45
C THR A 8 -7.24 -21.94 -2.23
N ALA A 9 -6.63 -22.92 -2.91
CA ALA A 9 -5.19 -23.16 -2.82
C ALA A 9 -4.37 -21.99 -3.40
N GLN A 10 -4.81 -21.43 -4.53
CA GLN A 10 -4.16 -20.25 -5.13
C GLN A 10 -4.33 -19.01 -4.22
N LEU A 11 -5.51 -18.81 -3.65
CA LEU A 11 -5.74 -17.73 -2.67
C LEU A 11 -4.84 -17.89 -1.43
N ALA A 12 -4.72 -19.11 -0.91
CA ALA A 12 -3.84 -19.42 0.21
C ALA A 12 -2.36 -19.10 -0.08
N GLU A 13 -1.88 -19.44 -1.27
CA GLU A 13 -0.52 -19.09 -1.71
C GLU A 13 -0.34 -17.58 -1.82
N LEU A 14 -1.27 -16.89 -2.49
CA LEU A 14 -1.24 -15.44 -2.67
C LEU A 14 -1.32 -14.68 -1.34
N ALA A 15 -2.11 -15.15 -0.38
CA ALA A 15 -2.19 -14.57 0.96
C ALA A 15 -0.84 -14.66 1.70
N ASN A 16 -0.23 -15.84 1.70
CA ASN A 16 1.03 -16.11 2.40
C ASN A 16 2.24 -15.42 1.78
N THR A 17 2.23 -15.17 0.47
CA THR A 17 3.40 -14.68 -0.26
C THR A 17 3.20 -13.25 -0.73
N HIS A 18 2.23 -13.01 -1.61
CA HIS A 18 2.01 -11.72 -2.25
C HIS A 18 1.42 -10.69 -1.29
N LEU A 19 0.31 -10.99 -0.61
CA LEU A 19 -0.29 -10.04 0.32
C LEU A 19 0.63 -9.76 1.51
N TYR A 20 1.31 -10.80 2.02
CA TYR A 20 2.38 -10.63 3.01
C TYR A 20 3.47 -9.67 2.51
N TYR A 21 3.98 -9.88 1.29
CA TYR A 21 5.00 -9.04 0.67
C TYR A 21 4.54 -7.58 0.55
N GLU A 22 3.33 -7.33 0.05
CA GLU A 22 2.78 -5.98 -0.10
C GLU A 22 2.72 -5.23 1.25
N VAL A 23 2.25 -5.92 2.31
CA VAL A 23 2.20 -5.34 3.67
C VAL A 23 3.60 -5.15 4.24
N ALA A 24 4.52 -6.09 4.02
CA ALA A 24 5.90 -5.99 4.47
C ALA A 24 6.61 -4.81 3.81
N MET A 25 6.44 -4.64 2.50
CA MET A 25 7.04 -3.55 1.75
C MET A 25 6.47 -2.19 2.14
N LEU A 26 5.15 -2.07 2.32
CA LEU A 26 4.54 -0.83 2.82
C LEU A 26 5.12 -0.42 4.18
N ARG A 27 5.18 -1.36 5.13
CA ARG A 27 5.67 -1.07 6.49
C ARG A 27 7.18 -0.83 6.52
N GLY A 28 7.95 -1.67 5.84
CA GLY A 28 9.41 -1.57 5.77
C GLY A 28 9.87 -0.29 5.07
N ALA A 29 9.23 0.08 3.97
CA ALA A 29 9.55 1.31 3.25
C ALA A 29 9.25 2.57 4.08
N LEU A 30 8.13 2.59 4.82
CA LEU A 30 7.86 3.70 5.76
C LEU A 30 8.93 3.78 6.86
N ALA A 31 9.28 2.64 7.46
CA ALA A 31 10.29 2.59 8.52
C ALA A 31 11.68 3.05 8.05
N GLU A 32 12.13 2.58 6.87
CA GLU A 32 13.41 2.99 6.28
C GLU A 32 13.42 4.47 5.86
N GLN A 33 12.29 4.98 5.37
CA GLN A 33 12.14 6.41 5.11
C GLN A 33 12.29 7.23 6.40
N ASP A 34 11.61 6.83 7.47
CA ASP A 34 11.64 7.55 8.75
C ASP A 34 13.03 7.49 9.38
N LYS A 35 13.69 6.31 9.34
CA LYS A 35 15.08 6.12 9.78
C LYS A 35 16.02 7.09 9.08
N ARG A 36 16.01 7.13 7.75
CA ARG A 36 16.89 8.00 6.97
C ARG A 36 16.66 9.48 7.21
N ARG A 37 15.41 9.88 7.43
CA ARG A 37 15.08 11.28 7.79
C ARG A 37 15.56 11.64 9.19
N ALA A 38 15.54 10.68 10.13
CA ALA A 38 16.07 10.88 11.47
C ALA A 38 17.61 10.96 11.48
N GLU A 39 18.27 10.08 10.73
CA GLU A 39 19.74 10.04 10.61
C GLU A 39 20.31 11.21 9.81
N THR A 40 19.57 11.68 8.79
CA THR A 40 19.98 12.79 7.93
C THR A 40 18.86 13.84 7.87
N PRO A 41 18.75 14.76 8.84
CA PRO A 41 17.67 15.76 8.88
C PRO A 41 17.61 16.69 7.66
N HIS A 42 18.76 16.92 7.00
CA HIS A 42 18.91 17.75 5.80
C HIS A 42 18.91 16.94 4.50
N ILE A 43 18.40 15.69 4.50
CA ILE A 43 18.40 14.80 3.33
C ILE A 43 17.75 15.40 2.07
N ARG A 44 16.89 16.41 2.25
CA ARG A 44 16.21 17.12 1.15
C ARG A 44 17.08 18.20 0.49
N ASP A 45 18.09 18.68 1.20
CA ASP A 45 19.02 19.71 0.75
C ASP A 45 20.20 19.13 -0.03
N LEU A 46 20.43 17.80 0.10
CA LEU A 46 21.39 17.06 -0.72
C LEU A 46 21.05 17.16 -2.20
N ASP A 47 22.06 17.01 -3.05
CA ASP A 47 21.87 17.01 -4.51
C ASP A 47 20.91 15.89 -4.95
N ARG A 48 20.25 16.09 -6.09
CA ARG A 48 19.18 15.18 -6.55
C ARG A 48 19.69 13.78 -6.90
N ASP A 49 20.96 13.69 -7.26
CA ASP A 49 21.69 12.47 -7.58
C ASP A 49 22.50 11.92 -6.38
N ASP A 50 22.42 12.57 -5.21
CA ASP A 50 23.05 12.06 -4.01
C ASP A 50 22.46 10.68 -3.63
N PRO A 51 23.29 9.64 -3.44
CA PRO A 51 22.82 8.29 -3.16
C PRO A 51 21.93 8.18 -1.91
N ILE A 52 22.18 8.99 -0.87
CA ILE A 52 21.39 8.98 0.37
C ILE A 52 19.99 9.54 0.08
N ARG A 53 19.91 10.64 -0.68
CA ARG A 53 18.64 11.23 -1.11
C ARG A 53 17.88 10.27 -2.02
N ILE A 54 18.54 9.66 -3.01
CA ILE A 54 17.95 8.67 -3.90
C ILE A 54 17.34 7.53 -3.10
N ALA A 55 18.09 6.96 -2.14
CA ALA A 55 17.59 5.86 -1.33
C ALA A 55 16.35 6.25 -0.49
N CYS A 56 16.33 7.42 0.14
CA CYS A 56 15.13 7.90 0.85
C CYS A 56 13.93 8.12 -0.10
N MET A 57 14.19 8.58 -1.32
CA MET A 57 13.14 8.72 -2.35
C MET A 57 12.65 7.36 -2.86
N ALA A 58 13.51 6.37 -2.98
CA ALA A 58 13.11 5.02 -3.36
C ALA A 58 12.17 4.39 -2.30
N PHE A 59 12.48 4.55 -1.01
CA PHE A 59 11.59 4.09 0.07
C PHE A 59 10.29 4.88 0.13
N PHE A 60 10.32 6.19 -0.11
CA PHE A 60 9.10 6.99 -0.26
C PHE A 60 8.19 6.44 -1.36
N GLU A 61 8.74 6.23 -2.56
CA GLU A 61 8.00 5.74 -3.72
C GLU A 61 7.50 4.31 -3.49
N ALA A 62 8.29 3.45 -2.84
CA ALA A 62 7.87 2.12 -2.41
C ALA A 62 6.67 2.17 -1.43
N ALA A 63 6.70 3.05 -0.42
CA ALA A 63 5.56 3.18 0.48
C ALA A 63 4.28 3.59 -0.27
N LEU A 64 4.38 4.52 -1.22
CA LEU A 64 3.23 4.96 -2.00
C LEU A 64 2.70 3.87 -2.95
N ILE A 65 3.56 3.13 -3.64
CA ILE A 65 3.12 2.10 -4.59
C ILE A 65 2.40 0.96 -3.86
N HIS A 66 2.94 0.50 -2.74
CA HIS A 66 2.36 -0.59 -1.96
C HIS A 66 1.07 -0.16 -1.26
N ALA A 67 1.00 1.09 -0.75
CA ALA A 67 -0.27 1.65 -0.26
C ALA A 67 -1.35 1.67 -1.35
N ARG A 68 -0.98 2.07 -2.57
CA ARG A 68 -1.89 2.12 -3.72
C ARG A 68 -2.37 0.75 -4.15
N VAL A 69 -1.49 -0.27 -4.20
CA VAL A 69 -1.84 -1.65 -4.55
C VAL A 69 -2.79 -2.26 -3.51
N LEU A 70 -2.53 -1.99 -2.24
CA LEU A 70 -3.34 -2.48 -1.13
C LEU A 70 -4.72 -1.82 -1.04
N ASP A 71 -4.82 -0.50 -1.25
CA ASP A 71 -6.10 0.20 -1.40
C ASP A 71 -6.93 -0.40 -2.55
N ASP A 72 -6.26 -0.68 -3.67
CA ASP A 72 -6.81 -1.33 -4.84
C ASP A 72 -7.34 -2.74 -4.57
N PHE A 73 -6.61 -3.52 -3.77
CA PHE A 73 -7.01 -4.86 -3.33
C PHE A 73 -8.26 -4.81 -2.43
N LEU A 74 -8.36 -3.81 -1.55
CA LEU A 74 -9.47 -3.67 -0.61
C LEU A 74 -10.74 -3.11 -1.23
N THR A 75 -10.63 -2.28 -2.26
CA THR A 75 -11.72 -1.38 -2.64
C THR A 75 -12.34 -1.64 -4.00
N LEU A 76 -11.65 -2.33 -4.91
CA LEU A 76 -12.10 -2.50 -6.29
C LEU A 76 -12.76 -3.87 -6.53
N PRO A 77 -14.10 -3.94 -6.67
CA PRO A 77 -14.75 -5.07 -7.34
C PRO A 77 -14.69 -4.89 -8.88
N PRO A 78 -14.79 -5.95 -9.71
CA PRO A 78 -15.10 -5.82 -11.13
C PRO A 78 -16.60 -5.90 -11.41
N PRO A 79 -17.08 -5.43 -12.59
CA PRO A 79 -16.31 -5.10 -13.80
C PRO A 79 -16.46 -3.65 -14.29
N ASN A 80 -15.39 -3.16 -14.95
CA ASN A 80 -15.21 -1.94 -15.79
C ASN A 80 -13.88 -1.19 -15.50
N SER A 81 -13.05 -1.68 -14.57
CA SER A 81 -11.82 -1.02 -14.12
C SER A 81 -10.58 -1.23 -15.03
N GLY A 82 -10.71 -1.89 -16.18
CA GLY A 82 -9.57 -2.16 -17.08
C GLY A 82 -8.52 -3.10 -16.50
N ARG A 83 -8.91 -3.92 -15.51
CA ARG A 83 -8.05 -4.88 -14.81
C ARG A 83 -7.78 -6.16 -15.61
N ASN A 84 -6.68 -6.84 -15.25
CA ASN A 84 -6.32 -8.11 -15.88
C ASN A 84 -7.26 -9.22 -15.41
N ALA A 85 -7.42 -10.26 -16.22
CA ALA A 85 -8.37 -11.34 -15.96
C ALA A 85 -8.02 -12.19 -14.73
N ASP A 86 -6.78 -12.09 -14.26
CA ASP A 86 -6.15 -12.80 -13.15
C ASP A 86 -5.92 -11.92 -11.91
N ASP A 87 -6.35 -10.65 -11.91
CA ASP A 87 -6.28 -9.80 -10.72
C ASP A 87 -7.18 -10.33 -9.60
N ILE A 88 -6.69 -10.25 -8.37
CA ILE A 88 -7.36 -10.72 -7.14
C ILE A 88 -7.69 -9.54 -6.22
N TRP A 89 -8.80 -9.60 -5.50
CA TRP A 89 -9.19 -8.59 -4.50
C TRP A 89 -9.80 -9.23 -3.24
N ALA A 90 -10.06 -8.41 -2.22
CA ALA A 90 -10.53 -8.85 -0.92
C ALA A 90 -11.84 -9.67 -0.97
N GLY A 91 -12.73 -9.37 -1.92
CA GLY A 91 -13.97 -10.11 -2.16
C GLY A 91 -13.79 -11.56 -2.63
N ASP A 92 -12.59 -11.92 -3.07
CA ASP A 92 -12.28 -13.31 -3.45
C ASP A 92 -11.94 -14.17 -2.23
N TYR A 93 -11.48 -13.50 -1.17
CA TYR A 93 -11.19 -14.12 0.12
C TYR A 93 -12.39 -14.10 1.05
N VAL A 94 -13.19 -13.04 1.00
CA VAL A 94 -14.37 -12.85 1.83
C VAL A 94 -15.60 -12.72 0.91
N PRO A 95 -16.43 -13.77 0.76
CA PRO A 95 -17.51 -13.80 -0.24
C PRO A 95 -18.51 -12.63 -0.18
N ASN A 96 -18.67 -12.01 1.00
CA ASN A 96 -19.54 -10.86 1.21
C ASN A 96 -18.76 -9.58 1.57
N TRP A 97 -17.49 -9.50 1.17
CA TRP A 97 -16.65 -8.33 1.45
C TRP A 97 -17.37 -7.05 1.06
N GLN A 98 -17.42 -6.11 2.00
CA GLN A 98 -17.93 -4.77 1.75
C GLN A 98 -16.71 -3.84 1.62
N PRO A 99 -16.37 -3.41 0.39
CA PRO A 99 -15.33 -2.42 0.18
C PRO A 99 -15.50 -1.21 1.11
N PRO A 100 -14.42 -0.75 1.76
CA PRO A 100 -14.48 0.48 2.56
C PRO A 100 -14.96 1.66 1.71
N ASN A 101 -15.90 2.44 2.25
CA ASN A 101 -16.41 3.64 1.61
C ASN A 101 -16.49 4.79 2.64
N PRO A 102 -15.66 5.84 2.52
CA PRO A 102 -14.63 6.05 1.49
C PRO A 102 -13.46 5.06 1.59
N SER A 103 -12.73 4.87 0.47
CA SER A 103 -11.52 4.03 0.43
C SER A 103 -10.44 4.55 1.39
N PRO A 104 -9.50 3.70 1.85
CA PRO A 104 -8.35 4.14 2.64
C PRO A 104 -7.66 5.40 2.10
N LEU A 105 -7.37 5.44 0.80
CA LEU A 105 -6.70 6.59 0.19
C LEU A 105 -7.58 7.84 0.13
N ASP A 106 -8.90 7.70 0.02
CA ASP A 106 -9.83 8.84 0.02
C ASP A 106 -10.03 9.41 1.45
N ARG A 107 -9.62 8.70 2.51
CA ARG A 107 -9.58 9.19 3.90
C ARG A 107 -8.29 9.93 4.26
N ALA A 108 -7.27 9.84 3.41
CA ALA A 108 -6.05 10.63 3.57
C ALA A 108 -6.24 12.04 3.00
N ASN A 109 -5.49 13.02 3.54
CA ASN A 109 -5.57 14.39 3.07
C ASN A 109 -5.15 14.47 1.58
N PRO A 110 -5.92 15.14 0.72
CA PRO A 110 -5.57 15.29 -0.68
C PRO A 110 -4.29 16.11 -0.83
N VAL A 111 -3.38 15.62 -1.68
CA VAL A 111 -2.09 16.30 -1.98
C VAL A 111 -2.33 17.59 -2.75
N VAL A 112 -3.32 17.57 -3.64
CA VAL A 112 -3.82 18.72 -4.40
C VAL A 112 -5.30 18.88 -4.08
N PRO A 113 -5.79 20.06 -3.66
CA PRO A 113 -7.20 20.27 -3.37
C PRO A 113 -8.11 19.79 -4.51
N GLY A 114 -9.11 18.96 -4.18
CA GLY A 114 -10.06 18.41 -5.15
C GLY A 114 -9.55 17.22 -5.96
N GLN A 115 -8.30 16.78 -5.79
CA GLN A 115 -7.73 15.61 -6.46
C GLN A 115 -7.67 14.41 -5.50
N LYS A 116 -8.02 13.22 -5.99
CA LYS A 116 -7.87 11.98 -5.23
C LYS A 116 -6.40 11.69 -4.93
N VAL A 117 -6.12 11.15 -3.75
CA VAL A 117 -4.75 10.78 -3.34
C VAL A 117 -4.16 9.73 -4.29
N ARG A 118 -4.99 8.77 -4.73
CA ARG A 118 -4.62 7.78 -5.74
C ARG A 118 -4.03 8.41 -7.02
N ASP A 119 -4.67 9.42 -7.56
CA ASP A 119 -4.20 10.08 -8.80
C ASP A 119 -2.91 10.85 -8.57
N SER A 120 -2.75 11.38 -7.36
CA SER A 120 -1.51 12.04 -6.93
C SER A 120 -0.35 11.04 -6.84
N ILE A 121 -0.60 9.83 -6.32
CA ILE A 121 0.38 8.73 -6.30
C ILE A 121 0.75 8.33 -7.74
N ASN A 122 -0.23 8.14 -8.63
CA ASN A 122 0.03 7.79 -10.03
C ASN A 122 0.89 8.87 -10.72
N LYS A 123 0.58 10.16 -10.50
CA LYS A 123 1.37 11.27 -11.02
C LYS A 123 2.80 11.28 -10.48
N GLN A 124 3.00 10.88 -9.22
CA GLN A 124 4.32 10.80 -8.61
C GLN A 124 5.17 9.65 -9.16
N LEU A 125 4.57 8.47 -9.35
CA LEU A 125 5.29 7.24 -9.70
C LEU A 125 5.48 7.05 -11.22
N ALA A 126 4.48 7.39 -12.03
CA ALA A 126 4.41 6.89 -13.41
C ALA A 126 4.75 7.93 -14.49
N HIS A 127 4.90 9.22 -14.17
CA HIS A 127 4.89 10.27 -15.21
C HIS A 127 6.17 11.11 -15.27
N PHE A 128 6.76 11.18 -16.48
CA PHE A 128 7.59 12.31 -16.92
C PHE A 128 6.69 13.53 -17.11
N SER A 129 6.35 14.18 -16.00
CA SER A 129 5.49 15.36 -15.99
C SER A 129 6.31 16.64 -15.82
N VAL A 130 5.82 17.74 -16.40
CA VAL A 130 6.43 19.07 -16.24
C VAL A 130 6.45 19.51 -14.77
N LEU A 131 5.53 18.97 -13.95
CA LEU A 131 5.41 19.25 -12.52
C LEU A 131 5.31 17.95 -11.74
N ARG A 132 6.37 17.59 -10.99
CA ARG A 132 6.31 16.56 -9.95
C ARG A 132 5.69 17.11 -8.68
N LEU A 133 4.93 16.26 -7.98
CA LEU A 133 4.46 16.58 -6.64
C LEU A 133 5.64 16.49 -5.65
N GLN A 134 5.68 17.39 -4.68
CA GLN A 134 6.72 17.36 -3.68
C GLN A 134 6.40 16.31 -2.62
N GLN A 135 7.43 15.58 -2.17
CA GLN A 135 7.34 14.60 -1.11
C GLN A 135 6.72 15.17 0.18
N THR A 136 6.96 16.45 0.47
CA THR A 136 6.39 17.21 1.60
C THR A 136 4.87 17.28 1.60
N ALA A 137 4.26 17.22 0.42
CA ALA A 137 2.81 17.31 0.28
C ALA A 137 2.10 15.99 0.59
N PHE A 138 2.82 14.86 0.57
CA PHE A 138 2.28 13.56 0.95
C PHE A 138 2.47 13.32 2.45
N TYR A 139 1.36 13.11 3.16
CA TYR A 139 1.43 12.57 4.51
C TYR A 139 1.45 11.03 4.46
N VAL A 140 2.61 10.46 4.15
CA VAL A 140 2.79 9.00 3.99
C VAL A 140 2.37 8.23 5.23
N GLY A 141 2.73 8.70 6.43
CA GLY A 141 2.29 8.07 7.68
C GLY A 141 0.78 7.96 7.81
N ARG A 142 0.02 8.98 7.40
CA ARG A 142 -1.45 8.94 7.39
C ARG A 142 -1.98 7.98 6.32
N ILE A 143 -1.42 8.02 5.11
CA ILE A 143 -1.77 7.10 4.02
C ILE A 143 -1.59 5.64 4.46
N THR A 144 -0.41 5.31 5.00
CA THR A 144 -0.09 3.98 5.50
C THR A 144 -1.01 3.56 6.64
N ALA A 145 -1.30 4.46 7.59
CA ALA A 145 -2.19 4.15 8.70
C ALA A 145 -3.62 3.80 8.25
N GLU A 146 -4.19 4.56 7.31
CA GLU A 146 -5.53 4.27 6.77
C GLU A 146 -5.59 2.94 6.03
N VAL A 147 -4.57 2.64 5.20
CA VAL A 147 -4.49 1.38 4.46
C VAL A 147 -4.33 0.20 5.42
N LEU A 148 -3.43 0.30 6.40
CA LEU A 148 -3.21 -0.77 7.38
C LEU A 148 -4.42 -0.99 8.30
N HIS A 149 -5.21 0.04 8.58
CA HIS A 149 -6.45 -0.09 9.34
C HIS A 149 -7.43 -1.02 8.63
N ASP A 150 -7.71 -0.80 7.35
CA ASP A 150 -8.66 -1.63 6.60
C ASP A 150 -8.09 -3.01 6.25
N LEU A 151 -6.77 -3.13 6.03
CA LEU A 151 -6.13 -4.45 5.92
C LEU A 151 -6.29 -5.27 7.21
N LYS A 152 -6.23 -4.60 8.37
CA LYS A 152 -6.42 -5.30 9.64
C LYS A 152 -7.81 -5.90 9.70
N LEU A 153 -8.84 -5.11 9.39
CA LEU A 153 -10.23 -5.58 9.34
C LEU A 153 -10.39 -6.74 8.36
N PHE A 154 -9.77 -6.66 7.18
CA PHE A 154 -9.77 -7.75 6.20
C PHE A 154 -9.10 -9.03 6.74
N ALA A 155 -7.91 -8.91 7.34
CA ALA A 155 -7.11 -10.03 7.80
C ALA A 155 -7.66 -10.69 9.07
N GLU A 156 -8.47 -9.96 9.84
CA GLU A 156 -9.15 -10.43 11.05
C GLU A 156 -10.61 -10.88 10.78
N ASP A 157 -11.12 -10.76 9.55
CA ASP A 157 -12.45 -11.23 9.19
C ASP A 157 -12.52 -12.76 9.26
N THR A 158 -13.32 -13.30 10.18
CA THR A 158 -13.47 -14.74 10.39
C THR A 158 -14.18 -15.45 9.24
N ASN A 159 -14.82 -14.72 8.33
CA ASN A 159 -15.42 -15.28 7.10
C ASN A 159 -14.40 -15.40 5.96
N ASN A 160 -13.15 -14.99 6.17
CA ASN A 160 -12.09 -15.11 5.19
C ASN A 160 -11.75 -16.60 4.96
N VAL A 161 -11.89 -17.06 3.72
CA VAL A 161 -11.66 -18.47 3.36
C VAL A 161 -10.20 -18.91 3.52
N CYS A 162 -9.27 -17.96 3.66
CA CYS A 162 -7.85 -18.18 3.93
C CYS A 162 -7.42 -17.56 5.27
N TYR A 163 -8.32 -17.57 6.27
CA TYR A 163 -8.06 -16.94 7.56
C TYR A 163 -6.76 -17.44 8.22
N GLN A 164 -6.46 -18.74 8.16
CA GLN A 164 -5.26 -19.29 8.82
C GLN A 164 -3.97 -18.81 8.14
N GLU A 165 -3.98 -18.77 6.81
CA GLU A 165 -2.87 -18.35 5.95
C GLU A 165 -2.55 -16.86 6.09
N LEU A 166 -3.50 -16.05 6.55
CA LEU A 166 -3.27 -14.62 6.82
C LEU A 166 -2.53 -14.35 8.14
N GLN A 167 -2.05 -15.37 8.86
CA GLN A 167 -1.35 -15.18 10.13
C GLN A 167 -0.15 -14.26 10.00
N GLY A 168 0.71 -14.47 8.98
CA GLY A 168 1.87 -13.61 8.76
C GLY A 168 1.49 -12.14 8.47
N VAL A 169 0.38 -11.92 7.77
CA VAL A 169 -0.16 -10.58 7.51
C VAL A 169 -0.62 -9.92 8.82
N ARG A 170 -1.39 -10.64 9.65
CA ARG A 170 -1.82 -10.15 10.97
C ARG A 170 -0.64 -9.84 11.88
N ASP A 171 0.38 -10.71 11.89
CA ASP A 171 1.58 -10.51 12.69
C ASP A 171 2.33 -9.25 12.26
N LEU A 172 2.46 -9.02 10.94
CA LEU A 172 3.03 -7.78 10.44
C LEU A 172 2.19 -6.58 10.87
N ILE A 173 0.89 -6.57 10.61
CA ILE A 173 0.04 -5.40 10.92
C ILE A 173 0.09 -5.03 12.41
N ASN A 174 0.06 -6.04 13.29
CA ASN A 174 0.02 -5.84 14.74
C ASN A 174 1.40 -5.64 15.39
N ARG A 175 2.50 -5.80 14.63
CA ARG A 175 3.83 -5.55 15.16
C ARG A 175 3.96 -4.07 15.55
N ALA A 176 4.43 -3.81 16.78
CA ALA A 176 4.95 -2.50 17.19
C ALA A 176 5.92 -1.94 16.12
N PRO A 177 6.15 -0.61 16.03
CA PRO A 177 6.95 -0.02 14.96
C PRO A 177 8.23 -0.82 14.72
N TRP A 178 8.54 -1.03 13.43
CA TRP A 178 9.70 -1.81 13.01
C TRP A 178 10.92 -1.30 13.78
N ARG A 179 11.51 -2.17 14.60
CA ARG A 179 12.80 -1.90 15.21
C ARG A 179 13.79 -1.90 14.07
N THR A 180 14.21 -0.72 13.63
CA THR A 180 15.44 -0.58 12.87
C THR A 180 16.53 -0.79 13.90
N GLU A 181 17.03 -2.01 14.00
CA GLU A 181 18.20 -2.28 14.84
C GLU A 181 19.30 -1.30 14.42
N THR A 182 19.83 -0.61 15.45
CA THR A 182 20.90 0.39 15.39
C THR A 182 22.22 -0.25 15.05
#